data_AF-A0A0B7G0U8-F1
#
_entry.id   AF-A0A0B7G0U8-F1
#
_cell.length_a   1.000
_cell.length_b   1.000
_cell.length_c   1.000
_cell.angle_alpha   90.00
_cell.angle_beta   90.00
_cell.angle_gamma   90.00
#
_symmetry.space_group_name_H-M   'P 1'
#
loop_
_entity.id
_entity.type
_entity.pdbx_description
1 polymer ?
#
loop_
_entity_poly.entity_id
_entity_poly.type
_entity_poly.pdbx_seq_one_letter_code
_entity_poly.pdbx_strand_id
1 'polypeptide(L)'
;MSKGDSSWGPKFPHYSETFENSVDASFDAYMQQKESLSEVSHDLMPLSVLETALAVGENMHKVGFHTGNKIFPVLMKTVRGYTDVHKGEILSHYYGLLCVRHLVRMVCIGTLKQNKALEPFLKELKPGMNRNTVAIRLAERALGFMSKALHTEDLSNVADALGCSKRTGKAFMIEGGLGFRDVRFLVDAIWESRKAIIPLRKDGILPGLPALVFVLCEMTIFSNTPKPTRPWSKLQDILLRCYLGDTTLPERGILRQLAIFIQHRHTEYKIPDDFSPVDQEDFCTIAGAWIDMLAPPLDLALAPVMLLDVSIILFR
;
A
#
# COMPACT_ATOMS: atom_id res chain seq x y z
N MET A 1 -8.09 -9.77 -33.87
CA MET A 1 -7.50 -8.67 -33.07
C MET A 1 -8.52 -8.23 -32.03
N SER A 2 -8.37 -8.66 -30.78
CA SER A 2 -9.31 -8.40 -29.69
C SER A 2 -9.20 -6.95 -29.21
N LYS A 3 -10.24 -6.15 -29.43
CA LYS A 3 -10.41 -4.80 -28.87
C LYS A 3 -10.84 -4.82 -27.39
N GLY A 4 -10.26 -5.71 -26.58
CA GLY A 4 -10.66 -5.93 -25.19
C GLY A 4 -9.70 -5.38 -24.12
N ASP A 5 -8.40 -5.25 -24.45
CA ASP A 5 -7.36 -4.99 -23.43
C ASP A 5 -6.91 -3.52 -23.34
N SER A 6 -7.34 -2.62 -24.25
CA SER A 6 -6.73 -1.28 -24.33
C SER A 6 -7.15 -0.29 -23.24
N SER A 7 -8.31 -0.49 -22.57
CA SER A 7 -8.82 0.48 -21.58
C SER A 7 -8.25 0.29 -20.17
N TRP A 8 -7.62 -0.86 -19.89
CA TRP A 8 -7.16 -1.24 -18.54
C TRP A 8 -5.63 -1.36 -18.44
N GLY A 9 -4.95 -1.20 -19.57
CA GLY A 9 -3.51 -1.33 -19.69
C GLY A 9 -3.02 -2.78 -19.68
N PRO A 10 -1.68 -2.97 -19.72
CA PRO A 10 -1.09 -4.31 -19.76
C PRO A 10 -1.35 -5.11 -18.48
N LYS A 11 -1.19 -6.43 -18.57
CA LYS A 11 -1.21 -7.34 -17.41
C LYS A 11 0.20 -7.62 -16.90
N PHE A 12 0.31 -8.06 -15.66
CA PHE A 12 1.56 -8.59 -15.11
C PHE A 12 1.99 -9.84 -15.91
N PRO A 13 3.29 -10.06 -16.20
CA PRO A 13 4.44 -9.21 -15.85
C PRO A 13 4.69 -8.04 -16.82
N HIS A 14 4.05 -7.99 -17.99
CA HIS A 14 4.35 -7.00 -19.04
C HIS A 14 4.34 -5.54 -18.57
N TYR A 15 3.39 -5.15 -17.70
CA TYR A 15 3.39 -3.77 -17.22
C TYR A 15 4.57 -3.48 -16.29
N SER A 16 5.16 -4.46 -15.59
CA SER A 16 6.24 -4.20 -14.63
C SER A 16 7.52 -3.76 -15.35
N GLU A 17 7.77 -4.36 -16.52
CA GLU A 17 8.90 -4.02 -17.39
C GLU A 17 8.81 -2.60 -17.97
N THR A 18 7.60 -2.11 -18.23
CA THR A 18 7.38 -0.79 -18.83
C THR A 18 6.92 0.26 -17.84
N PHE A 19 6.64 -0.10 -16.59
CA PHE A 19 5.95 0.74 -15.61
C PHE A 19 6.61 2.11 -15.51
N GLU A 20 7.94 2.11 -15.34
CA GLU A 20 8.65 3.35 -15.11
C GLU A 20 8.59 4.26 -16.36
N ASN A 21 8.81 3.69 -17.54
CA ASN A 21 8.73 4.44 -18.80
C ASN A 21 7.33 5.03 -19.04
N SER A 22 6.26 4.27 -18.74
CA SER A 22 4.88 4.71 -18.91
C SER A 22 4.56 5.93 -18.04
N VAL A 23 4.86 5.86 -16.74
CA VAL A 23 4.56 6.98 -15.83
C VAL A 23 5.44 8.20 -16.16
N ASP A 24 6.68 8.02 -16.66
CA ASP A 24 7.55 9.15 -17.03
C ASP A 24 7.03 9.84 -18.29
N ALA A 25 6.63 9.07 -19.30
CA ALA A 25 5.99 9.59 -20.49
C ALA A 25 4.70 10.36 -20.17
N SER A 26 3.90 9.85 -19.22
CA SER A 26 2.70 10.53 -18.73
C SER A 26 3.02 11.86 -18.03
N PHE A 27 4.09 11.92 -17.24
CA PHE A 27 4.55 13.18 -16.63
C PHE A 27 5.04 14.20 -17.68
N ASP A 28 5.82 13.74 -18.66
CA ASP A 28 6.33 14.61 -19.72
C ASP A 28 5.20 15.18 -20.58
N ALA A 29 4.18 14.37 -20.89
CA ALA A 29 2.97 14.81 -21.59
C ALA A 29 2.23 15.90 -20.80
N TYR A 30 2.05 15.72 -19.48
CA TYR A 30 1.45 16.72 -18.60
C TYR A 30 2.22 18.06 -18.63
N MET A 31 3.55 18.01 -18.58
CA MET A 31 4.40 19.21 -18.62
C MET A 31 4.31 19.94 -19.97
N GLN A 32 4.12 19.21 -21.08
CA GLN A 32 3.96 19.80 -22.41
C GLN A 32 2.57 20.41 -22.62
N GLN A 33 1.52 19.80 -22.09
CA GLN A 33 0.13 20.20 -22.36
C GLN A 33 -0.40 21.28 -21.38
N LYS A 34 0.24 21.47 -20.20
CA LYS A 34 -0.24 22.36 -19.13
C LYS A 34 -1.74 22.14 -18.78
N GLU A 35 -2.22 20.91 -18.93
CA GLU A 35 -3.62 20.60 -18.66
C GLU A 35 -3.91 20.60 -17.16
N SER A 36 -5.00 21.25 -16.76
CA SER A 36 -5.60 21.02 -15.46
C SER A 36 -6.32 19.66 -15.49
N LEU A 37 -5.99 18.77 -14.55
CA LEU A 37 -6.77 17.55 -14.30
C LEU A 37 -8.21 17.98 -13.95
N SER A 38 -9.12 17.92 -14.93
CA SER A 38 -10.52 18.33 -14.76
C SER A 38 -11.33 17.22 -14.08
N GLU A 39 -12.35 17.62 -13.33
CA GLU A 39 -13.20 16.74 -12.53
C GLU A 39 -13.82 15.63 -13.39
N VAL A 40 -13.57 14.38 -13.00
CA VAL A 40 -14.15 13.20 -13.65
C VAL A 40 -15.65 13.17 -13.35
N SER A 41 -16.45 13.05 -14.41
CA SER A 41 -17.90 12.79 -14.34
C SER A 41 -18.17 11.45 -13.63
N HIS A 42 -19.44 11.13 -13.40
CA HIS A 42 -19.91 10.06 -12.50
C HIS A 42 -19.42 8.61 -12.74
N ASP A 43 -18.48 8.35 -13.65
CA ASP A 43 -17.90 7.04 -13.96
C ASP A 43 -16.46 6.86 -13.43
N LEU A 44 -15.92 5.65 -13.63
CA LEU A 44 -14.54 5.28 -13.29
C LEU A 44 -13.53 6.30 -13.84
N MET A 45 -12.47 6.58 -13.08
CA MET A 45 -11.38 7.44 -13.56
C MET A 45 -10.76 6.84 -14.83
N PRO A 46 -10.65 7.59 -15.95
CA PRO A 46 -9.98 7.08 -17.14
C PRO A 46 -8.53 6.68 -16.82
N LEU A 47 -8.01 5.64 -17.48
CA LEU A 47 -6.64 5.16 -17.26
C LEU A 47 -5.60 6.28 -17.41
N SER A 48 -5.72 7.11 -18.45
CA SER A 48 -4.83 8.24 -18.69
C SER A 48 -4.85 9.29 -17.57
N VAL A 49 -6.02 9.53 -16.98
CA VAL A 49 -6.17 10.46 -15.85
C VAL A 49 -5.56 9.86 -14.59
N LEU A 50 -5.78 8.57 -14.34
CA LEU A 50 -5.20 7.85 -13.20
C LEU A 50 -3.68 7.82 -13.29
N GLU A 51 -3.12 7.50 -14.45
CA GLU A 51 -1.69 7.46 -14.69
C GLU A 51 -1.06 8.85 -14.56
N THR A 52 -1.64 9.87 -15.20
CA THR A 52 -1.20 11.27 -15.07
C THR A 52 -1.24 11.74 -13.62
N ALA A 53 -2.33 11.45 -12.90
CA ALA A 53 -2.43 11.82 -11.49
C ALA A 53 -1.32 11.16 -10.65
N LEU A 54 -0.94 9.91 -10.95
CA LEU A 54 0.13 9.22 -10.23
C LEU A 54 1.46 9.89 -10.55
N ALA A 55 1.72 10.11 -11.84
CA ALA A 55 2.92 10.72 -12.35
C ALA A 55 3.17 12.11 -11.75
N VAL A 56 2.12 12.95 -11.69
CA VAL A 56 2.14 14.27 -11.05
C VAL A 56 2.37 14.15 -9.54
N GLY A 57 1.67 13.23 -8.87
CA GLY A 57 1.85 13.01 -7.43
C GLY A 57 3.26 12.55 -7.05
N GLU A 58 3.85 11.65 -7.83
CA GLU A 58 5.23 11.17 -7.63
C GLU A 58 6.30 12.22 -8.02
N ASN A 59 5.91 13.24 -8.79
CA ASN A 59 6.74 14.38 -9.16
C ASN A 59 6.31 15.69 -8.48
N MET A 60 5.58 15.63 -7.36
CA MET A 60 5.07 16.81 -6.66
C MET A 60 6.16 17.80 -6.23
N HIS A 61 7.42 17.37 -6.09
CA HIS A 61 8.57 18.24 -5.83
C HIS A 61 8.97 19.13 -7.02
N LYS A 62 8.54 18.78 -8.24
CA LYS A 62 8.81 19.55 -9.47
C LYS A 62 7.69 20.54 -9.80
N VAL A 63 6.44 20.14 -9.54
CA VAL A 63 5.23 20.89 -9.98
C VAL A 63 4.43 21.48 -8.83
N GLY A 64 4.85 21.23 -7.58
CA GLY A 64 4.10 21.58 -6.39
C GLY A 64 3.02 20.55 -6.05
N PHE A 65 2.71 20.43 -4.76
CA PHE A 65 1.64 19.56 -4.28
C PHE A 65 0.31 20.32 -4.24
N HIS A 66 -0.68 19.82 -4.99
CA HIS A 66 -2.04 20.34 -5.00
C HIS A 66 -2.97 19.26 -4.45
N THR A 67 -3.57 19.49 -3.28
CA THR A 67 -4.52 18.53 -2.70
C THR A 67 -5.88 18.67 -3.38
N GLY A 68 -6.41 17.57 -3.90
CA GLY A 68 -7.83 17.47 -4.24
C GLY A 68 -8.65 17.09 -3.01
N ASN A 69 -9.67 17.89 -2.66
CA ASN A 69 -10.63 17.49 -1.63
C ASN A 69 -11.27 16.13 -2.01
N LYS A 70 -11.36 15.20 -1.05
CA LYS A 70 -12.04 13.89 -1.20
C LYS A 70 -11.33 12.87 -2.13
N ILE A 71 -10.01 12.90 -2.22
CA ILE A 71 -9.25 11.93 -3.02
C ILE A 71 -9.47 10.46 -2.60
N PHE A 72 -9.58 10.15 -1.31
CA PHE A 72 -9.84 8.78 -0.86
C PHE A 72 -11.19 8.24 -1.35
N PRO A 73 -12.33 8.96 -1.19
CA PRO A 73 -13.59 8.57 -1.81
C PRO A 73 -13.52 8.32 -3.32
N VAL A 74 -12.80 9.17 -4.06
CA VAL A 74 -12.65 9.03 -5.53
C VAL A 74 -11.88 7.76 -5.88
N LEU A 75 -10.73 7.54 -5.24
CA LEU A 75 -9.92 6.33 -5.45
C LEU A 75 -10.70 5.07 -5.04
N MET A 76 -11.40 5.10 -3.91
CA MET A 76 -12.19 3.96 -3.44
C MET A 76 -13.36 3.63 -4.37
N LYS A 77 -14.07 4.63 -4.88
CA LYS A 77 -15.11 4.44 -5.90
C LYS A 77 -14.51 3.80 -7.16
N THR A 78 -13.33 4.26 -7.56
CA THR A 78 -12.61 3.78 -8.74
C THR A 78 -12.18 2.31 -8.58
N VAL A 79 -11.57 1.95 -7.44
CA VAL A 79 -11.16 0.57 -7.15
C VAL A 79 -12.38 -0.36 -7.11
N ARG A 80 -13.48 0.06 -6.45
CA ARG A 80 -14.72 -0.74 -6.38
C ARG A 80 -15.30 -0.99 -7.76
N GLY A 81 -15.52 0.07 -8.55
CA GLY A 81 -16.08 -0.11 -9.88
C GLY A 81 -15.17 -0.94 -10.80
N TYR A 82 -13.84 -0.90 -10.63
CA TYR A 82 -12.93 -1.80 -11.33
C TYR A 82 -13.14 -3.26 -10.92
N THR A 83 -13.16 -3.54 -9.62
CA THR A 83 -13.35 -4.89 -9.08
C THR A 83 -14.73 -5.46 -9.42
N ASP A 84 -15.77 -4.64 -9.45
CA ASP A 84 -17.14 -5.05 -9.82
C ASP A 84 -17.20 -5.54 -11.28
N VAL A 85 -16.43 -4.93 -12.19
CA VAL A 85 -16.40 -5.30 -13.62
C VAL A 85 -15.54 -6.54 -13.86
N HIS A 86 -14.35 -6.62 -13.26
CA HIS A 86 -13.34 -7.64 -13.60
C HIS A 86 -13.21 -8.77 -12.58
N LYS A 87 -14.08 -8.81 -11.56
CA LYS A 87 -14.13 -9.83 -10.49
C LYS A 87 -12.78 -10.16 -9.80
N GLY A 88 -11.82 -9.25 -9.93
CA GLY A 88 -10.63 -9.17 -9.09
C GLY A 88 -9.42 -9.98 -9.57
N GLU A 89 -8.39 -9.24 -9.99
CA GLU A 89 -6.98 -9.41 -9.63
C GLU A 89 -6.37 -7.99 -9.73
N ILE A 90 -6.64 -7.13 -8.73
CA ILE A 90 -6.31 -5.70 -8.76
C ILE A 90 -4.82 -5.43 -8.97
N LEU A 91 -3.93 -6.33 -8.56
CA LEU A 91 -2.50 -6.19 -8.82
C LEU A 91 -2.06 -6.86 -10.13
N SER A 92 -2.84 -7.75 -10.73
CA SER A 92 -2.46 -8.38 -12.00
C SER A 92 -2.69 -7.48 -13.22
N HIS A 93 -3.42 -6.38 -13.05
CA HIS A 93 -3.74 -5.43 -14.11
C HIS A 93 -3.18 -4.05 -13.81
N TYR A 94 -2.65 -3.38 -14.83
CA TYR A 94 -2.04 -2.06 -14.70
C TYR A 94 -2.95 -1.02 -14.05
N TYR A 95 -4.22 -0.94 -14.47
CA TYR A 95 -5.20 -0.03 -13.88
C TYR A 95 -5.39 -0.22 -12.37
N GLY A 96 -5.56 -1.48 -11.93
CA GLY A 96 -5.74 -1.79 -10.52
C GLY A 96 -4.47 -1.53 -9.72
N LEU A 97 -3.29 -1.82 -10.30
CA LEU A 97 -2.01 -1.47 -9.71
C LEU A 97 -1.89 0.04 -9.48
N LEU A 98 -2.19 0.85 -10.49
CA LEU A 98 -2.15 2.31 -10.37
C LEU A 98 -3.07 2.80 -9.25
N CYS A 99 -4.27 2.22 -9.13
CA CYS A 99 -5.19 2.52 -8.02
C CYS A 99 -4.57 2.22 -6.65
N VAL A 100 -3.94 1.05 -6.48
CA VAL A 100 -3.27 0.69 -5.21
C VAL A 100 -2.07 1.59 -4.95
N ARG A 101 -1.23 1.85 -5.96
CA ARG A 101 -0.06 2.72 -5.83
C ARG A 101 -0.46 4.14 -5.45
N HIS A 102 -1.53 4.66 -6.02
CA HIS A 102 -2.16 5.92 -5.60
C HIS A 102 -2.59 5.93 -4.14
N LEU A 103 -3.30 4.89 -3.70
CA LEU A 103 -3.71 4.76 -2.30
C LEU A 103 -2.51 4.74 -1.36
N VAL A 104 -1.44 4.02 -1.71
CA VAL A 104 -0.18 4.00 -0.96
C VAL A 104 0.41 5.41 -0.86
N ARG A 105 0.51 6.14 -1.98
CA ARG A 105 1.02 7.52 -2.00
C ARG A 105 0.18 8.43 -1.11
N MET A 106 -1.15 8.36 -1.22
CA MET A 106 -2.06 9.19 -0.45
C MET A 106 -2.02 8.88 1.05
N VAL A 107 -1.80 7.62 1.44
CA VAL A 107 -1.56 7.25 2.84
C VAL A 107 -0.27 7.91 3.35
N CYS A 108 0.84 7.79 2.63
CA CYS A 108 2.10 8.38 3.07
C CYS A 108 2.01 9.92 3.18
N ILE A 109 1.44 10.58 2.16
CA ILE A 109 1.19 12.03 2.16
C ILE A 109 0.26 12.42 3.32
N GLY A 110 -0.83 11.68 3.51
CA GLY A 110 -1.79 11.89 4.59
C GLY A 110 -1.15 11.83 5.96
N THR A 111 -0.28 10.84 6.20
CA THR A 111 0.49 10.73 7.44
C THR A 111 1.41 11.93 7.63
N LEU A 112 2.17 12.34 6.61
CA LEU A 112 3.05 13.51 6.73
C LEU A 112 2.25 14.80 6.98
N LYS A 113 1.12 14.99 6.30
CA LYS A 113 0.24 16.16 6.46
C LYS A 113 -0.34 16.22 7.88
N GLN A 114 -0.82 15.09 8.39
CA GLN A 114 -1.33 14.98 9.77
C GLN A 114 -0.25 15.30 10.81
N ASN A 115 0.98 14.88 10.56
CA ASN A 115 2.12 15.14 11.45
C ASN A 115 2.85 16.46 11.14
N LYS A 116 2.24 17.37 10.35
CA LYS A 116 2.79 18.69 9.97
C LYS A 116 4.19 18.64 9.35
N ALA A 117 4.49 17.54 8.66
CA ALA A 117 5.81 17.21 8.13
C ALA A 117 5.87 17.22 6.59
N LEU A 118 4.75 17.38 5.90
CA LEU A 118 4.72 17.38 4.44
C LEU A 118 5.50 18.55 3.85
N GLU A 119 5.28 19.78 4.32
CA GLU A 119 5.97 20.95 3.74
C GLU A 119 7.47 20.99 4.05
N PRO A 120 7.91 20.65 5.28
CA PRO A 120 9.33 20.42 5.53
C PRO A 120 9.92 19.35 4.60
N PHE A 121 9.23 18.23 4.41
CA PHE A 121 9.67 17.17 3.52
C PHE A 121 9.82 17.64 2.06
N LEU A 122 8.83 18.36 1.52
CA LEU A 122 8.90 18.88 0.15
C LEU A 122 10.06 19.85 -0.06
N LYS A 123 10.41 20.65 0.96
CA LYS A 123 11.57 21.56 0.91
C LYS A 123 12.93 20.84 0.93
N GLU A 124 12.98 19.61 1.45
CA GLU A 124 14.20 18.78 1.43
C GLU A 124 14.46 18.15 0.05
N LEU A 125 13.45 18.06 -0.81
CA LEU A 125 13.54 17.43 -2.12
C LEU A 125 14.17 18.38 -3.15
N LYS A 126 15.07 17.84 -3.98
CA LYS A 126 15.72 18.58 -5.06
C LYS A 126 14.96 18.30 -6.36
N PRO A 127 14.74 19.30 -7.24
CA PRO A 127 14.01 19.11 -8.49
C PRO A 127 14.54 17.98 -9.39
N GLY A 128 15.86 17.74 -9.36
CA GLY A 128 16.53 16.68 -10.11
C GLY A 128 16.47 15.28 -9.48
N MET A 129 15.82 15.09 -8.32
CA MET A 129 15.67 13.74 -7.75
C MET A 129 14.77 12.88 -8.63
N ASN A 130 15.19 11.62 -8.80
CA ASN A 130 14.37 10.58 -9.41
C ASN A 130 13.12 10.35 -8.55
N ARG A 131 11.96 10.20 -9.19
CA ARG A 131 10.67 10.04 -8.51
C ARG A 131 10.58 8.80 -7.63
N ASN A 132 11.23 7.69 -7.98
CA ASN A 132 11.23 6.48 -7.17
C ASN A 132 11.99 6.74 -5.86
N THR A 133 13.11 7.47 -5.92
CA THR A 133 13.80 7.95 -4.72
C THR A 133 12.90 8.84 -3.86
N VAL A 134 12.10 9.71 -4.46
CA VAL A 134 11.12 10.53 -3.73
C VAL A 134 10.03 9.65 -3.09
N ALA A 135 9.52 8.67 -3.82
CA ALA A 135 8.49 7.74 -3.35
C ALA A 135 8.97 6.89 -2.17
N ILE A 136 10.21 6.41 -2.20
CA ILE A 136 10.87 5.68 -1.11
C ILE A 136 11.04 6.58 0.10
N ARG A 137 11.64 7.77 -0.06
CA ARG A 137 11.83 8.72 1.06
C ARG A 137 10.52 9.15 1.70
N LEU A 138 9.48 9.37 0.90
CA LEU A 138 8.14 9.67 1.39
C LEU A 138 7.59 8.51 2.25
N ALA A 139 7.76 7.27 1.79
CA ALA A 139 7.35 6.09 2.53
C ALA A 139 8.13 5.94 3.85
N GLU A 140 9.45 6.07 3.82
CA GLU A 140 10.31 6.02 5.01
C GLU A 140 9.91 7.06 6.06
N ARG A 141 9.62 8.30 5.64
CA ARG A 141 9.17 9.36 6.56
C ARG A 141 7.81 9.02 7.16
N ALA A 142 6.86 8.52 6.37
CA ALA A 142 5.54 8.13 6.86
C ALA A 142 5.64 6.98 7.88
N LEU A 143 6.41 5.95 7.54
CA LEU A 143 6.70 4.82 8.42
C LEU A 143 7.42 5.26 9.70
N GLY A 144 8.31 6.25 9.62
CA GLY A 144 8.95 6.84 10.80
C GLY A 144 7.94 7.42 11.81
N PHE A 145 6.88 8.08 11.34
CA PHE A 145 5.80 8.56 12.23
C PHE A 145 4.95 7.40 12.77
N MET A 146 4.58 6.44 11.93
CA MET A 146 3.81 5.27 12.33
C MET A 146 4.55 4.43 13.39
N SER A 147 5.84 4.21 13.17
CA SER A 147 6.73 3.52 14.10
C SER A 147 6.79 4.25 15.44
N LYS A 148 7.04 5.57 15.44
CA LYS A 148 7.06 6.35 16.68
C LYS A 148 5.76 6.24 17.46
N ALA A 149 4.62 6.28 16.77
CA ALA A 149 3.30 6.13 17.40
C ALA A 149 3.10 4.73 18.00
N LEU A 150 3.54 3.67 17.31
CA LEU A 150 3.50 2.31 17.87
C LEU A 150 4.35 2.14 19.13
N HIS A 151 5.54 2.74 19.15
CA HIS A 151 6.46 2.61 20.29
C HIS A 151 5.95 3.26 21.57
N THR A 152 4.91 4.10 21.51
CA THR A 152 4.31 4.64 22.73
C THR A 152 3.32 3.67 23.40
N GLU A 153 2.98 2.56 22.73
CA GLU A 153 1.99 1.57 23.19
C GLU A 153 0.60 2.18 23.53
N ASP A 154 0.29 3.35 22.94
CA ASP A 154 -0.97 4.08 23.15
C ASP A 154 -1.71 4.22 21.82
N LEU A 155 -2.87 3.56 21.73
CA LEU A 155 -3.75 3.61 20.57
C LEU A 155 -4.21 5.03 20.22
N SER A 156 -4.21 5.96 21.16
CA SER A 156 -4.54 7.36 20.93
C SER A 156 -3.45 8.04 20.08
N ASN A 157 -2.18 7.74 20.34
CA ASN A 157 -1.06 8.27 19.54
C ASN A 157 -1.07 7.70 18.12
N VAL A 158 -1.45 6.42 17.96
CA VAL A 158 -1.67 5.83 16.63
C VAL A 158 -2.83 6.51 15.91
N ALA A 159 -3.95 6.73 16.60
CA ALA A 159 -5.09 7.44 16.03
C ALA A 159 -4.70 8.87 15.60
N ASP A 160 -3.95 9.60 16.42
CA ASP A 160 -3.49 10.96 16.13
C ASP A 160 -2.55 10.98 14.92
N ALA A 161 -1.62 10.03 14.82
CA ALA A 161 -0.69 9.90 13.69
C ALA A 161 -1.42 9.62 12.36
N LEU A 162 -2.55 8.93 12.41
CA LEU A 162 -3.40 8.63 11.25
C LEU A 162 -4.51 9.67 11.01
N GLY A 163 -4.68 10.63 11.92
CA GLY A 163 -5.80 11.58 11.89
C GLY A 163 -7.15 10.87 11.99
N CYS A 164 -7.19 9.77 12.75
CA CYS A 164 -8.36 8.94 12.96
C CYS A 164 -9.24 9.52 14.06
N SER A 165 -10.52 9.76 13.77
CA SER A 165 -11.48 10.17 14.79
C SER A 165 -12.27 8.99 15.32
N LYS A 166 -12.30 8.83 16.65
CA LYS A 166 -13.17 7.86 17.34
C LYS A 166 -14.66 8.05 17.01
N ARG A 167 -15.08 9.25 16.58
CA ARG A 167 -16.50 9.56 16.24
C ARG A 167 -16.88 9.07 14.85
N THR A 168 -15.99 9.19 13.87
CA THR A 168 -16.29 8.87 12.47
C THR A 168 -15.75 7.51 12.03
N GLY A 169 -14.77 6.96 12.75
CA GLY A 169 -14.13 5.69 12.41
C GLY A 169 -13.40 5.72 11.08
N LYS A 170 -12.86 6.88 10.69
CA LYS A 170 -12.11 7.09 9.45
C LYS A 170 -10.72 7.65 9.74
N ALA A 171 -9.69 7.11 9.07
CA ALA A 171 -8.36 7.71 9.01
C ALA A 171 -8.31 8.80 7.93
N PHE A 172 -7.39 9.76 8.05
CA PHE A 172 -7.15 10.83 7.07
C PHE A 172 -8.39 11.68 6.74
N MET A 173 -9.11 12.12 7.78
CA MET A 173 -10.39 12.86 7.68
C MET A 173 -10.38 14.06 6.71
N ILE A 174 -9.26 14.78 6.64
CA ILE A 174 -9.10 15.98 5.80
C ILE A 174 -9.34 15.66 4.31
N GLU A 175 -9.07 14.42 3.88
CA GLU A 175 -9.08 13.98 2.49
C GLU A 175 -10.29 13.08 2.15
N GLY A 176 -11.37 13.18 2.94
CA GLY A 176 -12.57 12.33 2.84
C GLY A 176 -12.45 10.97 3.55
N GLY A 177 -11.21 10.59 3.86
CA GLY A 177 -10.79 9.52 4.76
C GLY A 177 -11.12 8.09 4.34
N LEU A 178 -10.34 7.14 4.85
CA LEU A 178 -10.58 5.70 4.68
C LEU A 178 -11.40 5.19 5.88
N GLY A 179 -12.63 4.74 5.62
CA GLY A 179 -13.47 4.12 6.64
C GLY A 179 -13.26 2.60 6.73
N PHE A 180 -13.79 1.99 7.78
CA PHE A 180 -13.67 0.54 7.97
C PHE A 180 -14.22 -0.30 6.80
N ARG A 181 -15.32 0.12 6.16
CA ARG A 181 -15.88 -0.58 4.98
C ARG A 181 -14.91 -0.54 3.79
N ASP A 182 -14.11 0.50 3.68
CA ASP A 182 -13.08 0.63 2.64
C ASP A 182 -11.89 -0.26 2.99
N VAL A 183 -11.47 -0.25 4.24
CA VAL A 183 -10.40 -1.12 4.76
C VAL A 183 -10.72 -2.59 4.54
N ARG A 184 -11.92 -3.06 4.91
CA ARG A 184 -12.32 -4.45 4.69
C ARG A 184 -12.27 -4.83 3.22
N PHE A 185 -12.84 -3.99 2.36
CA PHE A 185 -12.83 -4.20 0.91
C PHE A 185 -11.39 -4.23 0.34
N LEU A 186 -10.53 -3.31 0.76
CA LEU A 186 -9.13 -3.27 0.31
C LEU A 186 -8.34 -4.49 0.75
N VAL A 187 -8.53 -4.96 2.00
CA VAL A 187 -7.90 -6.19 2.48
C VAL A 187 -8.32 -7.37 1.63
N ASP A 188 -9.63 -7.51 1.36
CA ASP A 188 -10.13 -8.58 0.51
C ASP A 188 -9.54 -8.48 -0.91
N ALA A 189 -9.59 -7.31 -1.55
CA ALA A 189 -9.14 -7.12 -2.92
C ALA A 189 -7.61 -7.32 -3.09
N ILE A 190 -6.80 -6.81 -2.15
CA ILE A 190 -5.34 -7.01 -2.16
C ILE A 190 -5.02 -8.49 -1.92
N TRP A 191 -5.74 -9.15 -1.00
CA TRP A 191 -5.52 -10.56 -0.68
C TRP A 191 -5.86 -11.50 -1.85
N GLU A 192 -6.91 -11.21 -2.61
CA GLU A 192 -7.20 -11.96 -3.86
C GLU A 192 -6.05 -11.83 -4.87
N SER A 193 -5.32 -10.71 -4.87
CA SER A 193 -4.20 -10.45 -5.78
C SER A 193 -2.82 -10.70 -5.15
N ARG A 194 -2.78 -11.41 -4.02
CA ARG A 194 -1.59 -11.54 -3.15
C ARG A 194 -0.34 -12.06 -3.87
N LYS A 195 -0.50 -12.91 -4.88
CA LYS A 195 0.63 -13.51 -5.61
C LYS A 195 1.55 -12.47 -6.24
N ALA A 196 0.99 -11.33 -6.63
CA ALA A 196 1.75 -10.25 -7.25
C ALA A 196 2.54 -9.39 -6.24
N ILE A 197 2.27 -9.50 -4.93
CA ILE A 197 2.89 -8.59 -3.93
C ILE A 197 4.41 -8.76 -3.88
N ILE A 198 4.91 -9.99 -3.76
CA ILE A 198 6.36 -10.26 -3.70
C ILE A 198 7.07 -9.77 -4.97
N PRO A 199 6.69 -10.19 -6.20
CA PRO A 199 7.40 -9.76 -7.40
C PRO A 199 7.34 -8.25 -7.59
N LEU A 200 6.17 -7.62 -7.42
CA LEU A 200 6.05 -6.16 -7.59
C LEU A 200 6.86 -5.37 -6.59
N ARG A 201 7.03 -5.88 -5.37
CA ARG A 201 7.89 -5.25 -4.38
C ARG A 201 9.37 -5.42 -4.71
N LYS A 202 9.79 -6.61 -5.14
CA LYS A 202 11.17 -6.86 -5.60
C LYS A 202 11.54 -5.99 -6.81
N ASP A 203 10.58 -5.70 -7.68
CA ASP A 203 10.75 -4.79 -8.82
C ASP A 203 10.71 -3.30 -8.41
N GLY A 204 10.51 -2.98 -7.13
CA GLY A 204 10.43 -1.61 -6.64
C GLY A 204 9.17 -0.84 -7.08
N ILE A 205 8.11 -1.54 -7.51
CA ILE A 205 6.88 -0.96 -8.07
C ILE A 205 5.85 -0.59 -6.98
N LEU A 206 5.98 -1.15 -5.79
CA LEU A 206 5.09 -0.87 -4.65
C LEU A 206 5.83 -0.24 -3.46
N PRO A 207 6.60 0.85 -3.64
CA PRO A 207 7.25 1.52 -2.51
C PRO A 207 6.17 1.98 -1.54
N GLY A 208 6.41 1.86 -0.23
CA GLY A 208 5.46 2.32 0.80
C GLY A 208 4.24 1.44 1.03
N LEU A 209 4.11 0.27 0.38
CA LEU A 209 3.04 -0.67 0.69
C LEU A 209 2.93 -1.00 2.20
N PRO A 210 4.03 -1.14 2.98
CA PRO A 210 3.95 -1.31 4.43
C PRO A 210 3.17 -0.21 5.16
N ALA A 211 3.20 1.03 4.66
CA ALA A 211 2.46 2.15 5.26
C ALA A 211 0.95 1.98 5.04
N LEU A 212 0.54 1.51 3.86
CA LEU A 212 -0.85 1.15 3.60
C LEU A 212 -1.26 -0.04 4.48
N VAL A 213 -0.45 -1.10 4.54
CA VAL A 213 -0.75 -2.28 5.37
C VAL A 213 -0.86 -1.91 6.85
N PHE A 214 -0.01 -1.02 7.35
CA PHE A 214 -0.13 -0.45 8.68
C PHE A 214 -1.50 0.18 8.91
N VAL A 215 -1.94 1.07 8.01
CA VAL A 215 -3.28 1.70 8.11
C VAL A 215 -4.38 0.65 8.06
N LEU A 216 -4.29 -0.35 7.17
CA LEU A 216 -5.28 -1.42 7.09
C LEU A 216 -5.38 -2.20 8.41
N CYS A 217 -4.24 -2.57 9.01
CA CYS A 217 -4.19 -3.24 10.31
C CYS A 217 -4.79 -2.39 11.43
N GLU A 218 -4.31 -1.16 11.61
CA GLU A 218 -4.75 -0.28 12.71
C GLU A 218 -6.23 0.08 12.60
N MET A 219 -6.73 0.31 11.39
CA MET A 219 -8.15 0.58 11.19
C MET A 219 -9.05 -0.62 11.52
N THR A 220 -8.53 -1.86 11.48
CA THR A 220 -9.29 -2.99 12.05
C THR A 220 -9.43 -2.90 13.56
N ILE A 221 -8.47 -2.29 14.27
CA ILE A 221 -8.51 -2.09 15.72
C ILE A 221 -9.59 -1.09 16.08
N PHE A 222 -9.59 0.06 15.40
CA PHE A 222 -10.54 1.15 15.59
C PHE A 222 -11.98 0.81 15.14
N SER A 223 -12.17 -0.33 14.50
CA SER A 223 -13.49 -0.77 14.07
C SER A 223 -14.40 -1.13 15.24
N ASN A 224 -15.69 -0.84 15.10
CA ASN A 224 -16.74 -1.34 15.99
C ASN A 224 -17.28 -2.71 15.57
N THR A 225 -16.79 -3.31 14.49
CA THR A 225 -17.25 -4.63 14.06
C THR A 225 -16.84 -5.73 15.03
N PRO A 226 -17.66 -6.80 15.16
CA PRO A 226 -17.34 -7.94 15.99
C PRO A 226 -15.95 -8.47 15.68
N LYS A 227 -15.13 -8.63 16.72
CA LYS A 227 -13.72 -8.98 16.60
C LYS A 227 -13.47 -10.23 15.72
N PRO A 228 -14.24 -11.33 15.84
CA PRO A 228 -14.04 -12.53 15.00
C PRO A 228 -14.30 -12.32 13.49
N THR A 229 -14.96 -11.23 13.09
CA THR A 229 -15.30 -10.95 11.68
C THR A 229 -14.28 -10.05 10.98
N ARG A 230 -13.20 -9.66 11.68
CA ARG A 230 -12.15 -8.80 11.14
C ARG A 230 -11.21 -9.64 10.26
N PRO A 231 -10.68 -9.08 9.16
CA PRO A 231 -9.94 -9.86 8.15
C PRO A 231 -8.47 -10.09 8.54
N TRP A 232 -8.22 -10.51 9.78
CA TRP A 232 -6.87 -10.64 10.35
C TRP A 232 -6.03 -11.73 9.68
N SER A 233 -6.62 -12.88 9.32
CA SER A 233 -5.92 -13.95 8.58
C SER A 233 -5.42 -13.47 7.21
N LYS A 234 -6.25 -12.68 6.50
CA LYS A 234 -5.88 -12.08 5.20
C LYS A 234 -4.80 -11.01 5.36
N LEU A 235 -4.91 -10.19 6.40
CA LEU A 235 -3.88 -9.18 6.73
C LEU A 235 -2.54 -9.82 7.07
N GLN A 236 -2.52 -10.90 7.85
CA GLN A 236 -1.28 -11.63 8.17
C GLN A 236 -0.60 -12.17 6.91
N ASP A 237 -1.38 -12.67 5.96
CA ASP A 237 -0.88 -13.20 4.69
C ASP A 237 -0.32 -12.11 3.75
N ILE A 238 -0.99 -10.94 3.72
CA ILE A 238 -0.47 -9.74 3.05
C ILE A 238 0.81 -9.24 3.74
N LEU A 239 0.84 -9.20 5.07
CA LEU A 239 2.01 -8.80 5.87
C LEU A 239 3.22 -9.70 5.58
N LEU A 240 3.03 -11.02 5.50
CA LEU A 240 4.09 -11.96 5.13
C LEU A 240 4.72 -11.60 3.79
N ARG A 241 3.89 -11.42 2.76
CA ARG A 241 4.35 -11.11 1.40
C ARG A 241 5.00 -9.74 1.32
N CYS A 242 4.50 -8.78 2.09
CA CYS A 242 5.18 -7.52 2.29
C CYS A 242 6.56 -7.73 2.91
N TYR A 243 6.68 -8.52 3.98
CA TYR A 243 7.95 -8.77 4.66
C TYR A 243 8.99 -9.44 3.75
N LEU A 244 8.55 -10.40 2.93
CA LEU A 244 9.41 -11.13 1.99
C LEU A 244 9.76 -10.34 0.72
N GLY A 245 9.01 -9.29 0.39
CA GLY A 245 9.20 -8.49 -0.83
C GLY A 245 10.17 -7.32 -0.63
N ASP A 246 11.48 -7.57 -0.69
CA ASP A 246 12.54 -6.55 -0.62
C ASP A 246 12.31 -5.46 0.43
N THR A 247 12.28 -5.87 1.70
CA THR A 247 11.90 -5.02 2.83
C THR A 247 13.12 -4.40 3.49
N THR A 248 13.11 -3.07 3.63
CA THR A 248 14.14 -2.31 4.36
C THR A 248 14.08 -2.57 5.88
N LEU A 249 15.15 -2.29 6.63
CA LEU A 249 15.15 -2.49 8.10
C LEU A 249 14.03 -1.72 8.83
N PRO A 250 13.75 -0.43 8.52
CA PRO A 250 12.64 0.28 9.14
C PRO A 250 11.28 -0.36 8.87
N GLU A 251 11.06 -0.84 7.64
CA GLU A 251 9.83 -1.54 7.26
C GLU A 251 9.68 -2.86 8.02
N ARG A 252 10.76 -3.65 8.15
CA ARG A 252 10.74 -4.91 8.90
C ARG A 252 10.30 -4.72 10.34
N GLY A 253 10.79 -3.68 11.01
CA GLY A 253 10.42 -3.36 12.39
C GLY A 253 8.91 -3.17 12.56
N ILE A 254 8.27 -2.41 11.66
CA ILE A 254 6.82 -2.17 11.71
C ILE A 254 6.05 -3.44 11.35
N LEU A 255 6.43 -4.13 10.27
CA LEU A 255 5.75 -5.35 9.84
C LEU A 255 5.81 -6.45 10.92
N ARG A 256 6.92 -6.57 11.64
CA ARG A 256 7.06 -7.43 12.82
C ARG A 256 6.06 -7.07 13.91
N GLN A 257 5.97 -5.80 14.30
CA GLN A 257 5.06 -5.36 15.36
C GLN A 257 3.60 -5.65 14.98
N LEU A 258 3.24 -5.42 13.71
CA LEU A 258 1.91 -5.76 13.20
C LEU A 258 1.65 -7.27 13.20
N ALA A 259 2.65 -8.09 12.86
CA ALA A 259 2.54 -9.54 12.91
C ALA A 259 2.31 -10.06 14.33
N ILE A 260 3.09 -9.58 15.30
CA ILE A 260 2.92 -9.90 16.73
C ILE A 260 1.51 -9.50 17.20
N PHE A 261 1.07 -8.29 16.82
CA PHE A 261 -0.26 -7.80 17.14
C PHE A 261 -1.34 -8.74 16.61
N ILE A 262 -1.29 -9.13 15.33
CA ILE A 262 -2.29 -10.02 14.74
C ILE A 262 -2.27 -11.38 15.41
N GLN A 263 -1.09 -11.96 15.65
CA GLN A 263 -0.94 -13.26 16.31
C GLN A 263 -1.56 -13.25 17.72
N HIS A 264 -1.37 -12.17 18.49
CA HIS A 264 -2.01 -12.02 19.78
C HIS A 264 -3.54 -12.00 19.68
N ARG A 265 -4.10 -11.36 18.64
CA ARG A 265 -5.57 -11.34 18.40
C ARG A 265 -6.11 -12.69 17.96
N HIS A 266 -5.39 -13.44 17.14
CA HIS A 266 -5.75 -14.82 16.79
C HIS A 266 -5.90 -15.68 18.04
N THR A 267 -4.91 -15.59 18.94
CA THR A 267 -4.90 -16.32 20.22
C THR A 267 -6.04 -15.87 21.15
N GLU A 268 -6.18 -14.56 21.38
CA GLU A 268 -7.19 -13.98 22.28
C GLU A 268 -8.61 -14.32 21.85
N TYR A 269 -8.89 -14.29 20.54
CA TYR A 269 -10.24 -14.47 20.00
C TYR A 269 -10.50 -15.86 19.41
N LYS A 270 -9.54 -16.79 19.53
CA LYS A 270 -9.64 -18.18 19.02
C LYS A 270 -10.07 -18.20 17.55
N ILE A 271 -9.45 -17.36 16.75
CA ILE A 271 -9.76 -17.25 15.33
C ILE A 271 -9.22 -18.49 14.64
N PRO A 272 -10.04 -19.24 13.88
CA PRO A 272 -9.57 -20.42 13.19
C PRO A 272 -8.40 -20.10 12.27
N ASP A 273 -7.50 -21.06 12.12
CA ASP A 273 -6.49 -21.04 11.09
C ASP A 273 -7.14 -21.30 9.74
N ASP A 274 -7.69 -20.24 9.16
CA ASP A 274 -8.20 -20.25 7.81
C ASP A 274 -6.99 -20.26 6.85
N PHE A 275 -6.43 -21.45 6.64
CA PHE A 275 -5.45 -21.70 5.59
C PHE A 275 -6.20 -21.78 4.26
N SER A 276 -6.06 -20.74 3.43
CA SER A 276 -6.44 -20.87 2.02
C SER A 276 -5.33 -21.64 1.31
N PRO A 277 -5.66 -22.69 0.52
CA PRO A 277 -4.66 -23.43 -0.24
C PRO A 277 -3.84 -22.47 -1.09
N VAL A 278 -2.54 -22.44 -0.82
CA VAL A 278 -1.56 -21.81 -1.69
C VAL A 278 -1.35 -22.78 -2.84
N ASP A 279 -1.63 -22.36 -4.08
CA ASP A 279 -1.24 -23.19 -5.22
C ASP A 279 0.29 -23.25 -5.37
N GLN A 280 0.76 -24.20 -6.16
CA GLN A 280 2.19 -24.51 -6.26
C GLN A 280 3.03 -23.29 -6.68
N GLU A 281 2.50 -22.43 -7.56
CA GLU A 281 3.20 -21.23 -8.03
C GLU A 281 3.38 -20.20 -6.92
N ASP A 282 2.31 -19.90 -6.17
CA ASP A 282 2.36 -18.98 -5.02
C ASP A 282 3.28 -19.55 -3.92
N PHE A 283 3.25 -20.87 -3.70
CA PHE A 283 4.15 -21.52 -2.73
C PHE A 283 5.62 -21.39 -3.14
N CYS A 284 5.95 -21.68 -4.40
CA CYS A 284 7.30 -21.53 -4.92
C CYS A 284 7.79 -20.08 -4.83
N THR A 285 6.91 -19.11 -5.07
CA THR A 285 7.24 -17.67 -4.95
C THR A 285 7.57 -17.28 -3.52
N ILE A 286 6.77 -17.72 -2.54
CA ILE A 286 7.01 -17.48 -1.11
C ILE A 286 8.29 -18.17 -0.65
N ALA A 287 8.46 -19.46 -0.97
CA ALA A 287 9.62 -20.24 -0.58
C ALA A 287 10.91 -19.66 -1.19
N GLY A 288 10.87 -19.28 -2.46
CA GLY A 288 11.99 -18.61 -3.13
C GLY A 288 12.34 -17.28 -2.47
N ALA A 289 11.35 -16.43 -2.19
CA ALA A 289 11.60 -15.16 -1.50
C ALA A 289 12.14 -15.34 -0.07
N TRP A 290 11.72 -16.39 0.63
CA TRP A 290 12.27 -16.73 1.94
C TRP A 290 13.73 -17.20 1.85
N ILE A 291 14.06 -18.04 0.86
CA ILE A 291 15.43 -18.47 0.60
C ILE A 291 16.31 -17.26 0.25
N ASP A 292 15.86 -16.39 -0.66
CA ASP A 292 16.58 -15.18 -1.06
C ASP A 292 16.84 -14.25 0.14
N MET A 293 15.86 -14.11 1.03
CA MET A 293 15.97 -13.31 2.23
C MET A 293 17.07 -13.82 3.17
N LEU A 294 17.35 -15.13 3.17
CA LEU A 294 18.39 -15.77 3.97
C LEU A 294 19.71 -15.97 3.19
N ALA A 295 19.74 -15.62 1.90
CA ALA A 295 20.90 -15.81 1.06
C ALA A 295 21.99 -14.75 1.37
N PRO A 296 23.29 -15.11 1.26
CA PRO A 296 24.38 -14.15 1.43
C PRO A 296 24.37 -13.02 0.38
N PRO A 297 24.85 -11.80 0.72
CA PRO A 297 25.35 -11.41 2.04
C PRO A 297 24.20 -11.12 3.01
N LEU A 298 24.10 -11.93 4.07
CA LEU A 298 23.14 -11.76 5.14
C LEU A 298 23.85 -11.17 6.35
N ASP A 299 23.29 -10.12 6.92
CA ASP A 299 23.70 -9.66 8.24
C ASP A 299 23.33 -10.73 9.27
N LEU A 300 24.33 -11.48 9.74
CA LEU A 300 24.15 -12.57 10.70
C LEU A 300 23.55 -12.09 12.03
N ALA A 301 23.65 -10.80 12.37
CA ALA A 301 22.97 -10.25 13.55
C ALA A 301 21.45 -10.17 13.35
N LEU A 302 20.99 -10.03 12.10
CA LEU A 302 19.57 -9.93 11.76
C LEU A 302 18.92 -11.29 11.45
N ALA A 303 19.71 -12.28 11.04
CA ALA A 303 19.21 -13.60 10.63
C ALA A 303 18.28 -14.27 11.66
N PRO A 304 18.62 -14.33 12.98
CA PRO A 304 17.72 -14.95 13.97
C PRO A 304 16.40 -14.20 14.11
N VAL A 305 16.46 -12.87 14.00
CA VAL A 305 15.27 -12.02 14.13
C VAL A 305 14.35 -12.18 12.93
N MET A 306 14.90 -12.30 11.74
CA MET A 306 14.15 -12.54 10.51
C MET A 306 13.49 -13.92 10.50
N LEU A 307 14.20 -14.94 10.97
CA LEU A 307 13.64 -16.28 11.15
C LEU A 307 12.49 -16.28 12.16
N LEU A 308 12.65 -15.57 13.28
CA LEU A 308 11.59 -15.40 14.28
C LEU A 308 10.38 -14.68 13.69
N ASP A 309 10.58 -13.62 12.92
CA ASP A 309 9.49 -12.87 12.29
C ASP A 309 8.68 -13.74 11.34
N VAL A 310 9.35 -14.44 10.43
CA VAL A 310 8.70 -15.36 9.50
C VAL A 310 8.00 -16.48 10.26
N SER A 311 8.60 -16.99 11.34
CA SER A 311 7.97 -18.00 12.19
C SER A 311 6.72 -17.48 12.87
N ILE A 312 6.71 -16.25 13.43
CA ILE A 312 5.52 -15.63 14.03
C ILE A 312 4.41 -15.44 12.98
N ILE A 313 4.79 -15.16 11.74
CA ILE A 313 3.82 -14.94 10.67
C ILE A 313 3.27 -16.27 10.12
N LEU A 314 4.08 -17.33 10.06
CA LEU A 314 3.71 -18.65 9.52
C LEU A 314 3.11 -19.61 10.55
N PHE A 315 3.65 -19.64 11.78
CA PHE A 315 3.08 -20.41 12.89
C PHE A 315 1.94 -19.61 13.49
N ARG A 316 0.75 -19.88 12.95
CA ARG A 316 -0.51 -19.52 13.59
C ARG A 316 -0.80 -20.50 14.72
#